data_AF-A0A3D2FTT7-F1
#
_entry.id   AF-A0A3D2FTT7-F1
#
_cell.length_a   1.000
_cell.length_b   1.000
_cell.length_c   1.000
_cell.angle_alpha   90.00
_cell.angle_beta   90.00
_cell.angle_gamma   90.00
#
_symmetry.space_group_name_H-M   'P 1'
#
loop_
_entity.id
_entity.type
_entity.pdbx_description
1 polymer ?
#
loop_
_entity_poly.entity_id
_entity_poly.type
_entity_poly.pdbx_seq_one_letter_code
_entity_poly.pdbx_strand_id
1 'polypeptide(L)' 'TRLNVSRETVDQLASYVALVEKWQPRVNLVSPSSLSKIWERHIWDSAQLVPLLGGGRPE' A
#
# COMPACT_ATOMS: atom_id res chain seq x y z
N THR A 1 -2.58 -1.00 -14.36
CA THR A 1 -3.67 -1.54 -13.54
C THR A 1 -4.04 -0.52 -12.48
N ARG A 2 -5.16 0.18 -12.63
CA ARG A 2 -5.67 1.13 -11.62
C ARG A 2 -6.56 0.33 -10.69
N LEU A 3 -6.21 0.25 -9.40
CA LEU A 3 -7.10 -0.34 -8.41
C LEU A 3 -8.37 0.50 -8.38
N ASN A 4 -9.53 -0.12 -8.64
CA ASN A 4 -10.82 0.56 -8.60
C ASN A 4 -11.27 0.65 -7.13
N VAL A 5 -10.63 1.53 -6.37
CA VAL A 5 -10.92 1.75 -4.95
C VAL A 5 -11.56 3.13 -4.74
N SER A 6 -12.32 3.25 -3.66
CA SER A 6 -12.93 4.53 -3.29
C SER A 6 -11.87 5.58 -2.95
N ARG A 7 -12.23 6.86 -3.05
CA ARG A 7 -11.36 7.97 -2.63
C ARG A 7 -10.98 7.86 -1.15
N GLU A 8 -11.90 7.45 -0.30
CA GLU A 8 -11.66 7.24 1.12
C GLU A 8 -10.57 6.18 1.37
N THR A 9 -10.59 5.08 0.61
CA THR A 9 -9.55 4.04 0.71
C THR A 9 -8.18 4.59 0.32
N VAL A 10 -8.10 5.43 -0.71
CA VAL A 10 -6.84 6.08 -1.10
C VAL A 10 -6.34 7.01 0.01
N ASP A 11 -7.22 7.79 0.63
CA ASP A 11 -6.87 8.72 1.71
C ASP A 11 -6.38 7.96 2.97
N GLN A 12 -6.99 6.80 3.27
CA GLN A 12 -6.53 5.91 4.35
C GLN A 12 -5.15 5.31 4.05
N LEU A 13 -4.92 4.85 2.82
CA LEU A 13 -3.61 4.33 2.40
C LEU A 13 -2.52 5.42 2.45
N ALA A 14 -2.85 6.65 2.05
CA ALA A 14 -1.93 7.78 2.15
C ALA A 14 -1.58 8.09 3.61
N SER A 15 -2.56 8.01 4.51
CA SER A 15 -2.33 8.18 5.96
C SER A 15 -1.44 7.08 6.53
N TYR A 16 -1.62 5.84 6.07
CA TYR A 16 -0.75 4.72 6.42
C TYR A 16 0.69 4.93 5.93
N VAL A 17 0.88 5.34 4.67
CA VAL A 17 2.21 5.65 4.11
C VAL A 17 2.90 6.76 4.91
N ALA A 18 2.18 7.83 5.26
CA ALA A 18 2.74 8.90 6.10
C ALA A 18 3.21 8.39 7.47
N LEU A 19 2.51 7.41 8.05
CA LEU A 19 2.93 6.76 9.30
C LEU A 19 4.22 5.96 9.09
N VAL A 20 4.31 5.19 7.99
CA VAL A 20 5.53 4.44 7.66
C VAL A 20 6.71 5.39 7.49
N GLU A 21 6.57 6.47 6.73
CA GLU A 21 7.63 7.47 6.54
C GLU A 21 8.07 8.12 7.86
N LYS A 22 7.12 8.43 8.76
CA LYS A 22 7.41 9.00 10.09
C LYS A 22 8.25 8.06 10.96
N TRP A 23 8.03 6.76 10.88
CA TRP A 23 8.68 5.77 11.75
C TRP A 23 9.88 5.08 11.10
N GLN A 24 10.00 5.14 9.78
CA GLN A 24 11.11 4.57 9.03
C GLN A 24 12.50 4.95 9.58
N PRO A 25 12.80 6.23 9.92
CA PRO A 25 14.10 6.60 10.48
C PRO A 25 14.38 6.02 11.87
N ARG A 26 13.34 5.62 12.60
CA ARG A 26 13.46 5.12 13.98
C ARG A 26 13.71 3.62 14.06
N VAL A 27 13.04 2.84 13.22
CA VAL A 27 13.03 1.36 13.33
C VAL A 27 13.22 0.62 12.01
N ASN A 28 13.41 1.32 10.89
CA ASN A 28 13.62 0.74 9.56
C ASN A 28 12.56 -0.31 9.17
N LEU A 29 11.33 0.15 8.89
CA LEU A 29 10.16 -0.67 8.57
C LEU A 29 10.25 -1.35 7.20
N VAL A 30 10.83 -0.67 6.22
CA VAL A 30 11.05 -1.17 4.86
C VAL A 30 12.50 -0.95 4.46
N SER A 31 12.97 -1.57 3.37
CA SER A 31 14.29 -1.22 2.83
C SER A 31 14.35 0.28 2.51
N PRO A 32 15.40 1.02 2.92
CA PRO A 32 15.54 2.45 2.63
C PRO A 32 15.47 2.76 1.13
N SER A 33 16.03 1.89 0.29
CA SER A 33 15.99 2.04 -1.17
C SER A 33 14.60 1.84 -1.78
N SER A 34 13.67 1.25 -1.03
CA SER A 34 12.28 1.03 -1.45
C SER A 34 11.31 2.10 -0.93
N LEU A 35 11.72 2.92 0.03
CA LEU A 35 10.85 3.93 0.64
C LEU A 35 10.35 4.96 -0.38
N SER A 36 11.22 5.42 -1.29
CA SER A 36 10.84 6.35 -2.36
C SER A 36 9.87 5.76 -3.40
N LYS A 37 9.67 4.44 -3.37
CA LYS A 37 8.77 3.68 -4.25
C LYS A 37 7.70 2.94 -3.46
N ILE A 38 7.33 3.45 -2.27
CA ILE A 38 6.47 2.72 -1.33
C ILE A 38 5.11 2.40 -1.91
N TRP A 39 4.56 3.29 -2.73
CA TRP A 39 3.28 3.07 -3.40
C TRP A 39 3.36 1.92 -4.41
N GLU A 40 4.37 1.88 -5.29
CA GLU A 40 4.50 0.79 -6.25
C GLU A 40 4.89 -0.52 -5.58
N ARG A 41 5.93 -0.49 -4.74
CA ARG A 41 6.62 -1.69 -4.21
C ARG A 41 5.97 -2.35 -3.01
N HIS A 42 5.15 -1.61 -2.27
CA HIS A 42 4.50 -2.13 -1.06
C HIS A 42 2.99 -2.09 -1.19
N ILE A 43 2.41 -0.93 -1.54
CA ILE A 43 0.96 -0.81 -1.57
C ILE A 43 0.37 -1.53 -2.80
N TRP A 44 0.86 -1.25 -4.02
CA TRP A 44 0.28 -1.79 -5.25
C TRP A 44 0.62 -3.26 -5.40
N ASP A 45 1.86 -3.64 -5.10
CA ASP A 45 2.29 -5.04 -5.09
C ASP A 45 1.45 -5.88 -4.11
N SER A 46 1.11 -5.37 -2.92
CA SER A 46 0.21 -6.08 -1.99
C SER A 46 -1.23 -6.16 -2.51
N ALA A 47 -1.74 -5.08 -3.11
CA ALA A 47 -3.10 -5.03 -3.63
C ALA A 47 -3.33 -5.99 -4.80
N GLN A 48 -2.29 -6.35 -5.56
CA GLN A 48 -2.36 -7.39 -6.60
C GLN A 48 -2.75 -8.77 -6.04
N LEU A 49 -2.57 -9.01 -4.75
CA LEU A 49 -2.96 -10.27 -4.12
C LEU A 49 -4.47 -10.34 -3.85
N VAL A 50 -5.17 -9.20 -3.74
CA VAL A 50 -6.60 -9.16 -3.36
C VAL A 50 -7.49 -10.04 -4.26
N PRO A 51 -7.36 -10.02 -5.60
CA PRO A 51 -8.15 -10.90 -6.48
C PRO A 51 -7.85 -12.39 -6.31
N LEU A 52 -6.68 -12.75 -5.77
CA LEU A 52 -6.23 -14.14 -5.62
C LEU A 52 -6.66 -14.76 -4.29
N LEU A 53 -7.10 -13.96 -3.31
CA LEU A 53 -7.46 -14.43 -1.97
C LEU A 53 -8.84 -15.11 -1.87
N GLY A 54 -9.52 -15.36 -3.00
CA GLY A 54 -10.80 -16.08 -3.06
C GLY A 54 -12.00 -15.38 -2.39
N GLY A 55 -11.80 -14.19 -1.81
CA GLY A 55 -12.82 -13.37 -1.14
C GLY A 55 -13.34 -12.18 -1.96
N GLY A 56 -12.86 -11.99 -3.19
CA GLY A 56 -13.40 -11.00 -4.11
C GLY A 56 -14.72 -11.50 -4.68
N ARG A 57 -15.83 -10.97 -4.18
CA ARG A 57 -17.16 -11.24 -4.76
C ARG A 57 -17.11 -10.87 -6.26
N PRO A 58 -17.46 -11.77 -7.18
CA PRO A 58 -17.67 -11.39 -8.57
C PRO A 58 -19.01 -10.64 -8.65
N GLU A 59 -18.95 -9.33 -8.88
CA GLU A 59 -20.07 -8.51 -9.34
C GLU A 59 -19.58 -7.42 -10.30
#